data_AF-A0A2H1FDX1-F1
#
_entry.id   AF-A0A2H1FDX1-F1
#
_cell.length_a   1.000
_cell.length_b   1.000
_cell.length_c   1.000
_cell.angle_alpha   90.00
_cell.angle_beta   90.00
_cell.angle_gamma   90.00
#
_symmetry.space_group_name_H-M   'P 1'
#
loop_
_entity.id
_entity.type
_entity.pdbx_description
1 polymer ?
#
loop_
_entity_poly.entity_id
_entity_poly.type
_entity_poly.pdbx_seq_one_letter_code
_entity_poly.pdbx_strand_id
1 'polypeptide(L)'
;MYMYTYVHMQDFNNTVQLLSQKPEYLKTLQLAVQKEEENLSNKQYLGWQWFDVETHPAKIVRLVTSSIAKVNFKTNSSTCYILKNRESVKRAIKRS
;
A
#
# COMPACT_ATOMS: atom_id res chain seq x y z
N MET A 1 13.37 -6.15 19.92
CA MET A 1 13.05 -7.33 19.08
C MET A 1 11.54 -7.62 19.03
N TYR A 2 10.79 -7.57 20.14
CA TYR A 2 9.33 -7.81 20.15
C TYR A 2 8.46 -6.76 19.43
N MET A 3 8.90 -5.50 19.31
CA MET A 3 8.13 -4.50 18.55
C MET A 3 8.11 -4.76 17.04
N TYR A 4 9.14 -5.37 16.48
CA TYR A 4 9.27 -5.53 15.03
C TYR A 4 8.29 -6.55 14.46
N THR A 5 8.03 -7.64 15.21
CA THR A 5 7.04 -8.67 14.84
C THR A 5 5.61 -8.16 15.01
N TYR A 6 5.34 -7.36 16.05
CA TYR A 6 4.04 -6.75 16.30
C TYR A 6 3.61 -5.79 15.17
N VAL A 7 4.53 -4.92 14.72
CA VAL A 7 4.24 -3.97 13.64
C VAL A 7 3.92 -4.71 12.33
N HIS A 8 4.71 -5.74 11.98
CA HIS A 8 4.45 -6.58 10.81
C HIS A 8 3.05 -7.24 10.85
N MET A 9 2.64 -7.69 12.03
CA MET A 9 1.37 -8.38 12.24
C MET A 9 0.19 -7.40 12.21
N GLN A 10 0.38 -6.16 12.68
CA GLN A 10 -0.64 -5.10 12.61
C GLN A 10 -0.90 -4.65 11.17
N ASP A 11 0.14 -4.43 10.36
CA ASP A 11 0.00 -4.07 8.94
C ASP A 11 -0.76 -5.14 8.15
N PHE A 12 -0.46 -6.42 8.43
CA PHE A 12 -1.14 -7.55 7.83
C PHE A 12 -2.63 -7.58 8.22
N ASN A 13 -2.93 -7.50 9.52
CA ASN A 13 -4.30 -7.52 10.02
C ASN A 13 -5.14 -6.36 9.47
N ASN A 14 -4.59 -5.15 9.43
CA ASN A 14 -5.26 -3.99 8.86
C ASN A 14 -5.59 -4.19 7.38
N THR A 15 -4.66 -4.79 6.63
CA THR A 15 -4.86 -5.07 5.20
C THR A 15 -5.93 -6.14 4.99
N VAL A 16 -5.89 -7.24 5.74
CA VAL A 16 -6.92 -8.29 5.70
C VAL A 16 -8.29 -7.72 6.06
N GLN A 17 -8.38 -6.95 7.14
CA GLN A 17 -9.64 -6.33 7.57
C GLN A 17 -10.19 -5.38 6.50
N LEU A 18 -9.35 -4.58 5.85
CA LEU A 18 -9.79 -3.72 4.74
C LEU A 18 -10.33 -4.57 3.58
N LEU A 19 -9.62 -5.62 3.18
CA LEU A 19 -10.02 -6.48 2.07
C LEU A 19 -11.32 -7.25 2.38
N SER A 20 -11.53 -7.68 3.62
CA SER A 20 -12.79 -8.30 4.05
C SER A 20 -13.96 -7.32 4.02
N GLN A 21 -13.75 -6.04 4.33
CA GLN A 21 -14.79 -5.02 4.29
C GLN A 21 -15.03 -4.46 2.89
N LYS A 22 -13.97 -4.37 2.08
CA LYS A 22 -13.93 -3.66 0.81
C LYS A 22 -13.04 -4.42 -0.19
N PRO A 23 -13.56 -5.49 -0.81
CA PRO A 23 -12.79 -6.31 -1.73
C PRO A 23 -12.35 -5.55 -2.99
N GLU A 24 -12.97 -4.41 -3.31
CA GLU A 24 -12.58 -3.56 -4.44
C GLU A 24 -11.16 -2.98 -4.32
N TYR A 25 -10.57 -2.99 -3.11
CA TYR A 25 -9.19 -2.55 -2.88
C TYR A 25 -8.15 -3.60 -3.25
N LEU A 26 -8.57 -4.85 -3.51
CA LEU A 26 -7.67 -5.94 -3.88
C LEU A 26 -6.84 -5.58 -5.11
N LYS A 27 -7.50 -5.13 -6.18
CA LYS A 27 -6.83 -4.75 -7.44
C LYS A 27 -5.85 -3.59 -7.21
N THR A 28 -6.25 -2.58 -6.45
CA THR A 28 -5.41 -1.43 -6.09
C THR A 28 -4.15 -1.87 -5.37
N LEU A 29 -4.27 -2.75 -4.37
CA LEU A 29 -3.14 -3.23 -3.58
C LEU A 29 -2.23 -4.16 -4.39
N GLN A 30 -2.78 -4.97 -5.29
CA GLN A 30 -2.00 -5.78 -6.23
C GLN A 30 -1.14 -4.91 -7.14
N LEU A 31 -1.72 -3.88 -7.76
CA LEU A 31 -0.99 -2.94 -8.61
C LEU A 31 0.06 -2.16 -7.81
N ALA A 32 -0.26 -1.73 -6.58
CA ALA A 32 0.68 -1.04 -5.70
C ALA A 32 1.91 -1.93 -5.38
N VAL A 33 1.67 -3.19 -5.01
CA VAL A 33 2.75 -4.17 -4.77
C VAL A 33 3.59 -4.36 -6.03
N GLN A 34 2.94 -4.55 -7.19
CA GLN A 34 3.63 -4.72 -8.46
C GLN A 34 4.53 -3.51 -8.78
N LYS A 35 4.04 -2.29 -8.61
CA LYS A 35 4.82 -1.07 -8.87
C LYS A 35 6.02 -0.92 -7.96
N GLU A 36 5.89 -1.31 -6.69
CA GLU A 36 7.02 -1.32 -5.77
C GLU A 36 8.04 -2.42 -6.11
N GLU A 37 7.58 -3.59 -6.56
CA GLU A 37 8.47 -4.69 -6.98
C GLU A 37 9.23 -4.34 -8.27
N GLU A 38 8.55 -3.76 -9.26
CA GLU A 38 9.16 -3.26 -10.50
C GLU A 38 10.25 -2.21 -10.22
N ASN A 39 10.10 -1.44 -9.14
CA ASN A 39 11.02 -0.35 -8.78
C ASN A 39 11.97 -0.68 -7.62
N LEU A 40 12.07 -1.94 -7.19
CA LEU A 40 12.97 -2.37 -6.11
C LEU A 40 14.43 -1.97 -6.35
N SER A 41 14.88 -2.02 -7.60
CA SER A 41 16.26 -1.67 -7.98
C SER A 41 16.46 -0.16 -8.16
N ASN A 42 15.38 0.63 -8.19
CA ASN A 42 15.42 2.07 -8.44
C ASN A 42 15.54 2.84 -7.11
N LYS A 43 16.74 3.30 -6.80
CA LYS A 43 17.02 4.10 -5.58
C LYS A 43 16.34 5.47 -5.56
N GLN A 44 15.90 5.98 -6.70
CA GLN A 44 15.20 7.26 -6.82
C GLN A 44 13.67 7.10 -6.89
N TYR A 45 13.16 5.89 -6.60
CA TYR A 45 11.72 5.66 -6.64
C TYR A 45 10.99 6.45 -5.55
N LEU A 46 10.10 7.34 -5.99
CA LEU A 46 9.34 8.23 -5.10
C LEU A 46 8.02 7.61 -4.63
N GLY A 47 7.61 6.48 -5.20
CA GLY A 47 6.31 5.84 -4.94
C GLY A 47 5.39 5.85 -6.15
N TRP A 48 4.26 5.15 -6.04
CA TRP A 48 3.23 5.07 -7.06
C TRP A 48 2.20 6.18 -6.88
N GLN A 49 1.52 6.54 -7.96
CA GLN A 49 0.47 7.55 -7.98
C GLN A 49 -0.90 6.91 -8.17
N TRP A 50 -1.95 7.72 -8.08
CA TRP A 50 -3.32 7.22 -8.16
C TRP A 50 -3.68 6.55 -9.49
N PHE A 51 -3.09 7.03 -10.58
CA PHE A 51 -3.29 6.47 -11.91
C PHE A 51 -2.52 5.15 -12.11
N ASP A 52 -1.38 4.97 -11.44
CA ASP A 52 -0.60 3.71 -11.52
C ASP A 52 -1.34 2.51 -10.91
N VAL A 53 -2.22 2.77 -9.95
CA VAL A 53 -3.02 1.76 -9.24
C VAL A 53 -4.49 1.78 -9.69
N GLU A 54 -4.78 2.45 -10.81
CA GLU A 54 -6.10 2.54 -11.44
C GLU A 54 -7.23 2.90 -10.45
N THR A 55 -6.96 3.81 -9.51
CA THR A 55 -7.85 4.05 -8.38
C THR A 55 -8.08 5.54 -8.14
N HIS A 56 -9.33 5.90 -7.84
CA HIS A 56 -9.68 7.28 -7.52
C HIS A 56 -8.94 7.78 -6.26
N PRO A 57 -8.40 9.01 -6.24
CA PRO A 57 -7.62 9.55 -5.11
C PRO A 57 -8.30 9.41 -3.74
N ALA A 58 -9.62 9.58 -3.67
CA ALA A 58 -10.39 9.42 -2.43
C ALA A 58 -10.27 8.01 -1.80
N LYS A 59 -10.16 6.95 -2.62
CA LYS A 59 -9.92 5.59 -2.12
C LYS A 59 -8.50 5.44 -1.57
N ILE A 60 -7.52 6.15 -2.14
CA ILE A 60 -6.14 6.12 -1.64
C ILE A 60 -6.04 6.79 -0.27
N VAL A 61 -6.82 7.86 -0.03
CA VAL A 61 -6.93 8.44 1.32
C VAL A 61 -7.37 7.38 2.33
N ARG A 62 -8.29 6.46 1.97
CA ARG A 62 -8.67 5.35 2.84
C ARG A 62 -7.47 4.45 3.17
N LEU A 63 -6.65 4.09 2.19
CA LEU A 63 -5.41 3.30 2.40
C LEU A 63 -4.44 4.00 3.36
N VAL A 64 -4.33 5.32 3.26
CA VAL A 64 -3.48 6.13 4.15
C VAL A 64 -4.05 6.17 5.57
N THR A 65 -5.35 6.46 5.71
CA THR A 65 -6.02 6.51 7.03
C THR A 65 -6.04 5.15 7.73
N SER A 66 -6.15 4.05 6.98
CA SER A 66 -6.06 2.68 7.49
C SER A 66 -4.62 2.24 7.79
N SER A 67 -3.62 3.13 7.64
CA SER A 67 -2.20 2.82 7.86
C SER A 67 -1.67 1.66 7.00
N ILE A 68 -2.19 1.48 5.79
CA ILE A 68 -1.69 0.48 4.83
C ILE A 68 -0.67 1.11 3.88
N ALA A 69 -0.96 2.34 3.44
CA ALA A 69 -0.05 3.16 2.65
C ALA A 69 0.33 4.44 3.40
N LYS A 70 1.37 5.13 2.93
CA LYS A 70 1.75 6.46 3.39
C LYS A 70 2.14 7.33 2.20
N VAL A 71 1.99 8.65 2.37
CA VAL A 71 2.53 9.63 1.43
C VAL A 71 4.05 9.63 1.58
N ASN A 72 4.78 9.42 0.48
CA ASN A 72 6.23 9.44 0.47
C ASN A 72 6.77 10.76 -0.08
N PHE A 73 6.15 11.26 -1.14
CA PHE A 73 6.57 12.50 -1.79
C PHE A 73 5.34 13.26 -2.29
N LYS A 74 5.39 14.59 -2.20
CA LYS A 74 4.30 15.46 -2.65
C LYS A 74 4.86 16.72 -3.30
N THR A 75 4.35 17.04 -4.47
CA THR A 75 4.52 18.31 -5.16
C THR A 75 3.17 19.01 -5.33
N ASN A 76 3.16 20.21 -5.91
CA ASN A 76 1.93 20.95 -6.21
C ASN A 76 1.01 20.22 -7.22
N SER A 77 1.57 19.36 -8.07
CA SER A 77 0.85 18.67 -9.15
C SER A 77 0.77 17.15 -8.97
N SER A 78 1.42 16.58 -7.95
CA SER A 78 1.56 15.13 -7.84
C SER A 78 1.75 14.67 -6.40
N THR A 79 1.15 13.54 -6.05
CA THR A 79 1.37 12.86 -4.76
C THR A 79 1.75 11.41 -5.04
N CYS A 80 2.88 10.99 -4.49
CA CYS A 80 3.40 9.64 -4.58
C CYS A 80 3.23 8.94 -3.23
N TYR A 81 2.77 7.70 -3.29
CA TYR A 81 2.46 6.87 -2.15
C TYR A 81 3.36 5.63 -2.16
N ILE A 82 3.61 5.10 -0.96
CA ILE A 82 4.23 3.79 -0.79
C ILE A 82 3.46 2.99 0.25
N LEU A 83 3.46 1.68 0.12
CA LEU A 83 2.98 0.75 1.12
C LEU A 83 3.89 0.85 2.34
N LYS A 84 3.29 0.86 3.53
CA LYS A 84 4.07 0.81 4.77
C LYS A 84 4.86 -0.49 4.87
N ASN A 85 4.24 -1.58 4.44
CA ASN A 85 4.82 -2.92 4.52
C ASN A 85 4.35 -3.78 3.33
N ARG A 86 5.13 -3.73 2.25
CA ARG A 86 4.85 -4.50 1.03
C ARG A 86 4.68 -5.99 1.30
N GLU A 87 5.54 -6.58 2.11
CA GLU A 87 5.51 -8.02 2.43
C GLU A 87 4.22 -8.41 3.16
N SER A 88 3.81 -7.62 4.16
CA SER A 88 2.53 -7.85 4.86
C SER A 88 1.33 -7.70 3.94
N VAL A 89 1.32 -6.70 3.06
CA VAL A 89 0.24 -6.50 2.08
C VAL A 89 0.17 -7.65 1.08
N LYS A 90 1.31 -8.09 0.55
CA LYS A 90 1.41 -9.24 -0.37
C LYS A 90 0.89 -10.53 0.28
N ARG A 91 1.24 -10.77 1.55
CA ARG A 91 0.71 -11.91 2.31
C ARG A 91 -0.80 -11.81 2.51
N ALA A 92 -1.32 -10.63 2.80
CA ALA A 92 -2.75 -10.40 2.99
C ALA A 92 -3.54 -10.67 1.70
N ILE A 93 -3.07 -10.18 0.55
CA ILE A 93 -3.67 -10.43 -0.77
C ILE A 93 -3.71 -11.92 -1.11
N LYS A 94 -2.67 -12.69 -0.76
CA LYS A 94 -2.65 -14.15 -1.01
C LYS A 94 -3.63 -14.93 -0.13
N ARG A 95 -4.08 -14.35 0.98
CA ARG A 95 -4.95 -14.98 1.97
C ARG A 95 -6.43 -14.66 1.75
N SER A 96 -6.72 -13.49 1.17
CA SER A 96 -8.06 -12.99 0.81
C SER A 96 -8.55 -13.58 -0.50
#